data_AF-A0A2D9KR86-F1
#
_entry.id   AF-A0A2D9KR86-F1
#
_cell.length_a   1.000
_cell.length_b   1.000
_cell.length_c   1.000
_cell.angle_alpha   90.00
_cell.angle_beta   90.00
_cell.angle_gamma   90.00
#
_symmetry.space_group_name_H-M   'P 1'
#
loop_
_entity.id
_entity.type
_entity.pdbx_description
1 polymer ?
#
loop_
_entity_poly.entity_id
_entity_poly.type
_entity_poly.pdbx_seq_one_letter_code
_entity_poly.pdbx_strand_id
1 'polypeptide(L)'
;MTTNVHTYDYCGPYFDPCVMKYGANNFKDLLRHVRLAMDDRVDSIAVFRDGNLIGAWEAQGDAEPDGEGGMYPVFCGYERVKPDSYYWNRLITLFPQSDQ
;
A
#
# COMPACT_ATOMS: atom_id res chain seq x y z
N MET A 1 16.11 11.04 -11.34
CA MET A 1 15.57 9.75 -10.87
C MET A 1 14.68 10.04 -9.69
N THR A 2 13.38 9.87 -9.87
CA THR A 2 12.38 10.20 -8.86
C THR A 2 11.80 8.90 -8.30
N THR A 3 12.00 8.65 -7.01
CA THR A 3 11.40 7.50 -6.32
C THR A 3 10.28 8.02 -5.44
N ASN A 4 9.10 7.41 -5.53
CA ASN A 4 7.93 7.77 -4.73
C ASN A 4 7.39 6.53 -4.02
N VAL A 5 6.97 6.70 -2.76
CA VAL A 5 6.17 5.72 -2.03
C VAL A 5 4.71 6.18 -2.10
N HIS A 6 3.85 5.32 -2.60
CA HIS A 6 2.42 5.50 -2.65
C HIS A 6 1.77 4.57 -1.65
N THR A 7 0.74 5.07 -0.98
CA THR A 7 -0.02 4.32 0.04
C THR A 7 -1.49 4.44 -0.27
N TYR A 8 -2.23 3.35 -0.09
CA TYR A 8 -3.67 3.29 -0.25
C TYR A 8 -4.24 2.55 0.95
N ASP A 9 -5.25 3.14 1.57
CA ASP A 9 -5.95 2.59 2.71
C ASP A 9 -7.47 2.69 2.50
N TYR A 10 -8.17 1.57 2.65
CA TYR A 10 -9.60 1.48 2.41
C TYR A 10 -10.38 1.87 3.66
N CYS A 11 -11.12 2.99 3.58
CA CYS A 11 -11.89 3.52 4.71
C CYS A 11 -13.35 3.02 4.75
N GLY A 12 -13.69 1.95 4.04
CA GLY A 12 -15.06 1.43 3.94
C GLY A 12 -15.83 1.94 2.71
N PRO A 13 -17.07 1.47 2.50
CA PRO A 13 -17.82 1.70 1.26
C PRO A 13 -18.42 3.11 1.14
N TYR A 14 -18.43 3.87 2.24
CA TYR A 14 -19.05 5.19 2.32
C TYR A 14 -18.03 6.34 2.33
N PHE A 15 -16.74 6.03 2.37
CA PHE A 15 -15.67 7.01 2.46
C PHE A 15 -14.69 6.80 1.32
N ASP A 16 -14.15 7.91 0.80
CA ASP A 16 -13.05 7.84 -0.14
C ASP A 16 -11.83 7.19 0.53
N PRO A 17 -11.02 6.42 -0.22
CA PRO A 17 -9.82 5.82 0.32
C PRO A 17 -8.79 6.90 0.69
N CYS A 18 -8.03 6.65 1.76
CA CYS A 18 -6.91 7.50 2.11
C CYS A 18 -5.71 7.16 1.22
N VAL A 19 -5.35 8.09 0.33
CA VAL A 19 -4.22 7.94 -0.60
C VAL A 19 -3.15 8.97 -0.30
N MET A 20 -1.91 8.52 -0.04
CA MET A 20 -0.77 9.41 0.15
C MET A 20 0.39 9.08 -0.78
N LYS A 21 1.19 10.11 -1.10
CA LYS A 21 2.37 10.04 -1.95
C LYS A 21 3.54 10.76 -1.28
N TYR A 22 4.66 10.05 -1.12
CA TYR A 22 5.88 10.57 -0.51
C TYR A 22 7.03 10.49 -1.49
N GLY A 23 7.73 11.60 -1.73
CA GLY A 23 8.99 11.59 -2.48
C GLY A 23 10.15 11.08 -1.64
N ALA A 24 10.92 10.13 -2.15
CA ALA A 24 12.11 9.59 -1.51
C ALA A 24 13.36 9.99 -2.33
N ASN A 25 14.18 10.87 -1.77
CA ASN A 25 15.38 11.39 -2.45
C ASN A 25 16.58 10.43 -2.31
N ASN A 26 16.56 9.59 -1.29
CA ASN A 26 17.61 8.63 -1.00
C ASN A 26 16.99 7.34 -0.40
N PHE A 27 17.83 6.31 -0.24
CA PHE A 27 17.38 5.01 0.26
C PHE A 27 16.87 5.07 1.72
N LYS A 28 17.42 5.96 2.55
CA LYS A 28 16.97 6.13 3.94
C LYS A 28 15.55 6.70 4.00
N ASP A 29 15.23 7.67 3.13
CA ASP A 29 13.87 8.24 3.02
C ASP A 29 12.89 7.14 2.59
N LEU A 30 13.25 6.36 1.57
CA LEU A 30 12.45 5.23 1.08
C LEU A 30 12.13 4.25 2.22
N LEU A 31 13.15 3.79 2.94
CA LEU A 31 12.97 2.87 4.07
C LEU A 31 12.10 3.47 5.17
N ARG A 32 12.31 4.75 5.50
CA ARG A 32 11.52 5.45 6.51
C ARG A 32 10.03 5.49 6.13
N HIS A 33 9.70 5.89 4.91
CA HIS A 33 8.31 6.00 4.46
C HIS A 33 7.61 4.64 4.41
N VAL A 34 8.29 3.61 3.90
CA VAL A 34 7.76 2.24 3.90
C VAL A 34 7.54 1.74 5.33
N ARG A 35 8.51 1.97 6.23
CA ARG A 35 8.40 1.52 7.63
C ARG A 35 7.23 2.18 8.35
N LEU A 36 7.05 3.50 8.18
CA LEU A 36 5.93 4.23 8.77
C LEU A 36 4.60 3.70 8.24
N ALA A 37 4.46 3.51 6.93
CA ALA A 37 3.24 2.96 6.35
C ALA A 37 2.92 1.55 6.87
N MET A 38 3.95 0.72 7.11
CA MET A 38 3.77 -0.60 7.71
C MET A 38 3.39 -0.54 9.20
N ASP A 39 3.93 0.43 9.95
CA ASP A 39 3.56 0.64 11.36
C ASP A 39 2.12 1.16 11.50
N ASP A 40 1.69 2.01 10.56
CA ASP A 40 0.32 2.52 10.47
C ASP A 40 -0.67 1.48 9.90
N ARG A 41 -0.18 0.30 9.48
CA ARG A 41 -0.96 -0.81 8.93
C ARG A 41 -1.79 -0.46 7.70
N VAL A 42 -1.26 0.44 6.86
CA VAL A 42 -1.88 0.80 5.57
C VAL A 42 -2.12 -0.45 4.71
N ASP A 43 -3.29 -0.56 4.10
CA ASP A 43 -3.66 -1.72 3.27
C ASP A 43 -2.67 -2.03 2.14
N SER A 44 -2.20 -1.01 1.41
CA SER A 44 -1.30 -1.19 0.27
C SER A 44 -0.19 -0.16 0.24
N ILE A 45 1.04 -0.62 0.01
CA ILE A 45 2.26 0.19 -0.08
C ILE A 45 2.92 -0.11 -1.42
N ALA A 46 3.12 0.89 -2.26
CA ALA A 46 3.71 0.75 -3.60
C ALA A 46 4.90 1.70 -3.77
N VAL A 47 5.96 1.23 -4.40
CA VAL A 47 7.17 2.02 -4.68
C VAL A 47 7.30 2.19 -6.18
N PHE A 48 7.25 3.44 -6.60
CA PHE A 48 7.44 3.84 -7.99
C PHE A 48 8.81 4.46 -8.18
N ARG A 49 9.46 4.13 -9.29
CA ARG A 49 10.69 4.78 -9.74
C ARG A 49 10.51 5.24 -11.18
N ASP A 50 10.66 6.54 -11.39
CA ASP A 50 10.52 7.18 -12.69
C ASP A 50 9.19 6.79 -13.37
N GLY A 51 8.10 6.77 -12.59
CA GLY A 51 6.75 6.42 -13.04
C GLY A 51 6.44 4.92 -13.11
N ASN A 52 7.44 4.04 -12.97
CA ASN A 52 7.25 2.60 -13.03
C ASN A 52 7.12 1.98 -11.64
N LEU A 53 6.13 1.12 -11.44
CA LEU A 53 6.02 0.33 -10.21
C LEU A 53 7.18 -0.66 -10.16
N ILE A 54 7.97 -0.62 -9.08
CA ILE A 54 9.15 -1.49 -8.89
C ILE A 54 9.04 -2.41 -7.68
N GLY A 55 8.08 -2.15 -6.78
CA GLY A 55 7.81 -3.00 -5.63
C GLY A 55 6.50 -2.63 -4.99
N ALA A 56 5.80 -3.61 -4.43
CA ALA A 56 4.55 -3.38 -3.72
C ALA A 56 4.34 -4.45 -2.64
N TRP A 57 3.61 -4.06 -1.61
CA TRP A 57 3.20 -4.90 -0.50
C TRP A 57 1.75 -4.63 -0.14
N GLU A 58 1.01 -5.69 0.17
CA GLU A 58 -0.34 -5.60 0.71
C GLU A 58 -0.36 -6.15 2.12
N ALA A 59 -1.11 -5.48 3.00
CA ALA A 59 -1.40 -5.98 4.32
C ALA A 59 -2.20 -7.28 4.19
N GLN A 60 -1.74 -8.31 4.89
CA GLN A 60 -2.45 -9.58 5.00
C GLN A 60 -3.00 -9.71 6.40
N GLY A 61 -4.20 -10.24 6.47
CA GLY A 61 -4.82 -10.61 7.72
C GLY A 61 -5.89 -11.65 7.51
N ASP A 62 -5.93 -12.61 8.43
CA ASP A 62 -7.05 -13.53 8.52
C ASP A 62 -8.19 -12.87 9.29
N ALA A 63 -9.42 -13.22 8.93
CA ALA A 63 -10.58 -12.80 9.68
C ALA A 63 -10.75 -13.72 10.89
N GLU A 64 -10.81 -13.17 12.09
CA GLU A 64 -11.10 -13.92 13.31
C GLU A 64 -12.50 -13.58 13.85
N PRO A 65 -13.18 -14.54 14.53
CA PRO A 65 -14.46 -14.27 15.17
C PRO A 65 -14.31 -13.24 16.29
N ASP A 66 -15.13 -12.21 16.30
CA ASP A 66 -15.15 -11.19 17.36
C ASP A 66 -15.85 -11.65 18.65
N GLY A 67 -16.46 -12.84 18.63
CA GLY A 67 -17.24 -13.39 19.75
C GLY A 67 -18.70 -12.89 19.83
N GLU A 68 -19.11 -11.97 18.96
CA GLU A 68 -20.48 -11.44 18.84
C GLU A 68 -21.18 -11.86 17.54
N GLY A 69 -20.54 -12.74 16.77
CA GLY A 69 -21.04 -13.25 15.49
C GLY A 69 -20.57 -12.46 14.27
N GLY A 70 -19.71 -11.46 14.47
CA GLY A 70 -18.96 -10.79 13.42
C GLY A 70 -17.56 -11.35 13.26
N MET A 71 -16.81 -10.72 12.35
CA MET A 71 -15.42 -11.04 12.08
C MET A 71 -14.60 -9.76 12.14
N TYR A 72 -13.42 -9.80 12.74
CA TYR A 72 -12.47 -8.70 12.72
C TYR A 72 -11.19 -9.12 11.98
N PRO A 73 -10.59 -8.22 11.19
CA PRO A 73 -9.33 -8.51 10.52
C PRO A 73 -8.19 -8.54 11.55
N VAL A 74 -7.43 -9.63 11.55
CA VAL A 74 -6.20 -9.76 12.33
C VAL A 74 -5.02 -9.52 11.42
N PHE A 75 -4.34 -8.40 11.62
CA PHE A 75 -3.13 -8.09 10.86
C PHE A 75 -2.03 -9.13 11.16
N CYS A 76 -1.60 -9.86 10.14
CA CYS A 76 -0.56 -10.88 10.23
C CYS A 76 0.79 -10.39 9.67
N GLY A 77 0.78 -9.42 8.77
CA GLY A 77 1.99 -8.86 8.19
C GLY A 77 1.76 -8.27 6.80
N TYR A 78 2.85 -8.10 6.06
CA TYR A 78 2.83 -7.64 4.68
C TYR A 78 3.36 -8.73 3.76
N GLU A 79 2.66 -8.97 2.66
CA GLU A 79 3.15 -9.84 1.60
C GLU A 79 3.57 -9.04 0.38
N ARG A 80 4.64 -9.49 -0.27
CA ARG A 80 5.11 -8.88 -1.51
C ARG A 80 4.14 -9.22 -2.64
N VAL A 81 3.60 -8.19 -3.28
CA VAL A 81 2.76 -8.35 -4.46
C VAL A 81 3.63 -8.88 -5.61
N LYS A 82 3.17 -9.96 -6.26
CA LYS A 82 3.87 -10.55 -7.40
C LYS A 82 3.84 -9.57 -8.59
N PRO A 83 4.98 -9.28 -9.23
CA PRO A 83 5.01 -8.49 -10.46
C PRO A 83 4.05 -9.02 -11.52
N ASP A 84 3.42 -8.11 -12.26
CA ASP A 84 2.48 -8.38 -13.36
C ASP A 84 1.22 -9.18 -12.98
N SER A 85 0.99 -9.41 -11.69
CA SER A 85 -0.26 -10.01 -11.19
C SER A 85 -1.44 -9.04 -11.28
N TYR A 86 -2.65 -9.55 -11.08
CA TYR A 86 -3.86 -8.72 -11.00
C TYR A 86 -3.71 -7.58 -9.97
N TYR A 87 -3.24 -7.90 -8.75
CA TYR A 87 -3.03 -6.92 -7.69
C TYR A 87 -1.97 -5.89 -8.04
N TRP A 88 -0.88 -6.30 -8.70
CA TRP A 88 0.14 -5.38 -9.19
C TRP A 88 -0.43 -4.38 -10.19
N ASN A 89 -1.18 -4.87 -11.18
CA ASN A 89 -1.80 -4.03 -12.21
C ASN A 89 -2.88 -3.11 -11.61
N ARG A 90 -3.61 -3.59 -10.60
CA ARG A 90 -4.56 -2.78 -9.84
C ARG A 90 -3.85 -1.59 -9.16
N LEU A 91 -2.69 -1.79 -8.54
CA LEU A 91 -1.94 -0.69 -7.91
C LEU A 91 -1.49 0.37 -8.92
N ILE A 92 -1.14 -0.02 -10.15
CA ILE A 92 -0.85 0.93 -11.22
C ILE A 92 -2.08 1.79 -11.52
N THR A 93 -3.28 1.20 -11.54
CA THR A 93 -4.53 1.95 -11.77
C THR A 93 -4.98 2.79 -10.58
N LEU A 94 -4.69 2.36 -9.34
CA LEU A 94 -5.04 3.09 -8.12
C LEU A 94 -4.14 4.31 -7.89
N PHE A 95 -2.92 4.28 -8.43
CA PHE A 95 -1.98 5.39 -8.38
C PHE A 95 -1.70 5.91 -9.79
N PRO A 96 -2.71 6.47 -10.49
CA PRO A 96 -2.49 7.06 -11.79
C PRO A 96 -1.42 8.14 -11.63
N GLN A 97 -0.35 8.04 -12.42
CA GLN A 97 0.68 9.07 -12.42
C GLN A 97 0.00 10.36 -12.88
N SER A 98 -0.16 11.32 -11.96
CA SER A 98 -0.49 12.69 -12.35
C SER A 98 0.62 13.15 -13.29
N ASP A 99 0.27 13.41 -14.56
CA ASP A 99 1.16 14.03 -15.53
C ASP A 99 1.80 15.26 -14.87
N GLN A 100 3.12 15.36 -15.01
CA GLN A 100 3.90 16.50 -14.54
C GLN A 100 3.41 17.81 -15.12
#